data_AF-A0A800DBV3-F1
#
_entry.id   AF-A0A800DBV3-F1
#
_cell.length_a   1.000
_cell.length_b   1.000
_cell.length_c   1.000
_cell.angle_alpha   90.00
_cell.angle_beta   90.00
_cell.angle_gamma   90.00
#
_symmetry.space_group_name_H-M   'P 1'
#
loop_
_entity.id
_entity.type
_entity.pdbx_description
1 polymer ?
#
loop_
_entity_poly.entity_id
_entity_poly.type
_entity_poly.pdbx_seq_one_letter_code
_entity_poly.pdbx_strand_id
1 'polypeptide(L)'
;MTDTKKTDYDVIIIGSGAAGYTAALYAVRYKLKTLVIGLQDGGQSALAHDIENYPGFVSIKGPELMKKFKESAVEYGTETKMDEVNKIEKNEDNTYSINLTYSGEKLTATTVLLALGTKNRKLGAIGEDKFYGKGVTYCATCDGMFFKEKIVGIVGAGDSAVTAAIYMAELCPKVYLFVRKDQMRAEPIWKEKLLAKTNIEVVYNTSIKEFAGDKKLEKVISTDGKEFILDGCFIEIGADPNTALLDSFKIEKDKGGYIVVDKEQAIPNNAGLFSAGDVTTGSNHFHQIATAVGEGAVSANSMFNYIQKF
;
A
#
# COMPACT_ATOMS: atom_id res chain seq x y z
N MET A 1 32.76 20.97 -9.90
CA MET A 1 31.57 20.66 -10.72
C MET A 1 31.99 19.54 -11.65
N THR A 2 31.88 18.31 -11.15
CA THR A 2 32.20 17.08 -11.87
C THR A 2 31.19 16.89 -13.00
N ASP A 3 31.66 16.35 -14.13
CA ASP A 3 30.86 16.01 -15.31
C ASP A 3 29.74 15.03 -14.90
N THR A 4 28.56 15.55 -14.55
CA THR A 4 27.39 14.73 -14.24
C THR A 4 26.99 13.98 -15.49
N LYS A 5 27.15 12.65 -15.49
CA LYS A 5 26.61 11.75 -16.52
C LYS A 5 25.16 12.14 -16.80
N LYS A 6 24.82 12.33 -18.08
CA LYS A 6 23.54 12.90 -18.49
C LYS A 6 22.46 11.82 -18.50
N THR A 7 21.80 11.62 -17.38
CA THR A 7 20.54 10.87 -17.26
C THR A 7 19.34 11.79 -17.47
N ASP A 8 18.17 11.20 -17.73
CA ASP A 8 16.93 11.97 -17.84
C ASP A 8 16.53 12.57 -16.48
N TYR A 9 16.82 11.86 -15.39
CA TYR A 9 16.54 12.25 -14.01
C TYR A 9 17.70 11.88 -13.07
N ASP A 10 17.89 12.66 -12.02
CA ASP A 10 18.79 12.29 -10.93
C ASP A 10 18.18 11.13 -10.11
N VAL A 11 16.86 11.21 -9.90
CA VAL A 11 16.10 10.27 -9.08
C VAL A 11 14.82 9.86 -9.82
N ILE A 12 14.62 8.55 -10.00
CA ILE A 12 13.30 7.99 -10.33
C ILE A 12 12.75 7.22 -9.12
N ILE A 13 11.54 7.56 -8.71
CA ILE A 13 10.82 6.93 -7.61
C ILE A 13 9.70 6.10 -8.20
N ILE A 14 9.69 4.80 -7.92
CA ILE A 14 8.67 3.87 -8.39
C ILE A 14 7.73 3.57 -7.23
N GLY A 15 6.58 4.21 -7.23
CA GLY A 15 5.57 4.16 -6.19
C GLY A 15 5.15 5.55 -5.71
N SER A 16 3.86 5.81 -5.78
CA SER A 16 3.20 7.09 -5.44
C SER A 16 2.51 7.06 -4.07
N GLY A 17 3.05 6.29 -3.12
CA GLY A 17 2.55 6.23 -1.73
C GLY A 17 3.22 7.25 -0.80
N ALA A 18 3.01 7.09 0.51
CA ALA A 18 3.61 7.96 1.54
C ALA A 18 5.15 8.02 1.47
N ALA A 19 5.81 6.86 1.33
CA ALA A 19 7.27 6.80 1.19
C ALA A 19 7.75 7.52 -0.08
N GLY A 20 7.09 7.28 -1.21
CA GLY A 20 7.47 7.84 -2.51
C GLY A 20 7.35 9.37 -2.56
N TYR A 21 6.21 9.93 -2.14
CA TYR A 21 6.05 11.38 -2.11
C TYR A 21 6.93 12.07 -1.06
N THR A 22 7.18 11.42 0.07
CA THR A 22 8.12 11.96 1.06
C THR A 22 9.53 12.01 0.48
N ALA A 23 9.98 10.92 -0.15
CA ALA A 23 11.29 10.90 -0.79
C ALA A 23 11.39 11.94 -1.90
N ALA A 24 10.34 12.10 -2.70
CA ALA A 24 10.29 13.09 -3.77
C ALA A 24 10.44 14.51 -3.24
N LEU A 25 9.67 14.88 -2.20
CA LEU A 25 9.75 16.16 -1.53
C LEU A 25 11.18 16.48 -1.07
N TYR A 26 11.86 15.53 -0.41
CA TYR A 26 13.24 15.72 0.03
C TYR A 26 14.20 15.83 -1.15
N ALA A 27 14.07 14.97 -2.18
CA ALA A 27 14.93 14.98 -3.36
C ALA A 27 14.88 16.32 -4.11
N VAL A 28 13.68 16.88 -4.35
CA VAL A 28 13.56 18.19 -5.03
C VAL A 28 14.07 19.35 -4.17
N ARG A 29 13.98 19.24 -2.84
CA ARG A 29 14.60 20.21 -1.92
C ARG A 29 16.14 20.16 -1.95
N TYR A 30 16.72 19.00 -2.29
CA TYR A 30 18.13 18.87 -2.62
C TYR A 30 18.49 19.33 -4.05
N LYS A 31 17.50 19.87 -4.79
CA LYS A 31 17.62 20.29 -6.20
C LYS A 31 17.95 19.15 -7.16
N LEU A 32 17.52 17.93 -6.85
CA LEU A 32 17.62 16.78 -7.74
C LEU A 32 16.43 16.74 -8.69
N LYS A 33 16.68 16.55 -9.99
CA LYS A 33 15.62 16.35 -10.98
C LYS A 33 14.94 15.01 -10.72
N THR A 34 13.68 15.05 -10.27
CA THR A 34 13.00 13.90 -9.67
C THR A 34 11.68 13.59 -10.35
N LEU A 35 11.46 12.31 -10.66
CA LEU A 35 10.20 11.80 -11.21
C LEU A 35 9.61 10.71 -10.30
N VAL A 36 8.32 10.84 -9.96
CA VAL A 36 7.52 9.81 -9.31
C VAL A 36 6.65 9.10 -10.36
N ILE A 37 6.73 7.78 -10.41
CA ILE A 37 5.95 6.93 -11.32
C ILE A 37 5.06 6.00 -10.50
N GLY A 38 3.76 5.98 -10.80
CA GLY A 38 2.84 5.05 -10.16
C GLY A 38 1.46 5.03 -10.82
N LEU A 39 0.77 3.90 -10.68
CA LEU A 39 -0.57 3.68 -11.26
C LEU A 39 -1.66 4.51 -10.59
N GLN A 40 -1.51 4.79 -9.30
CA GLN A 40 -2.50 5.48 -8.50
C GLN A 40 -1.83 6.29 -7.40
N ASP A 41 -2.22 7.55 -7.26
CA ASP A 41 -1.71 8.40 -6.19
C ASP A 41 -2.21 7.92 -4.82
N GLY A 42 -1.31 7.90 -3.84
CA GLY A 42 -1.60 7.64 -2.43
C GLY A 42 -1.45 6.19 -1.98
N GLY A 43 -1.40 5.22 -2.89
CA GLY A 43 -1.25 3.80 -2.55
C GLY A 43 -2.32 3.31 -1.56
N GLN A 44 -1.96 2.36 -0.69
CA GLN A 44 -2.88 1.79 0.32
C GLN A 44 -3.39 2.84 1.31
N SER A 45 -2.61 3.87 1.63
CA SER A 45 -3.00 4.92 2.57
C SER A 45 -4.20 5.73 2.06
N ALA A 46 -4.37 5.85 0.74
CA ALA A 46 -5.55 6.48 0.17
C ALA A 46 -6.84 5.67 0.36
N LEU A 47 -6.75 4.39 0.72
CA LEU A 47 -7.91 3.52 0.96
C LEU A 47 -8.40 3.59 2.42
N ALA A 48 -7.65 4.23 3.32
CA ALA A 48 -8.03 4.35 4.73
C ALA A 48 -9.24 5.26 4.93
N HIS A 49 -10.16 4.88 5.82
CA HIS A 49 -11.31 5.71 6.17
C HIS A 49 -10.86 6.89 7.02
N ASP A 50 -10.39 6.60 8.23
CA ASP A 50 -9.81 7.58 9.15
C ASP A 50 -8.40 7.17 9.52
N ILE A 51 -7.52 8.16 9.56
CA ILE A 51 -6.15 8.04 10.05
C ILE A 51 -6.06 8.92 11.30
N GLU A 52 -5.92 8.27 12.45
CA GLU A 52 -5.82 8.92 13.77
C GLU A 52 -4.46 8.68 14.43
N ASN A 53 -3.56 7.98 13.74
CA ASN A 53 -2.24 7.61 14.24
C ASN A 53 -1.10 8.26 13.43
N TYR A 54 -1.39 9.36 12.71
CA TYR A 54 -0.40 10.19 12.04
C TYR A 54 -0.28 11.56 12.73
N PRO A 55 0.76 11.80 13.55
CA PRO A 55 0.93 13.03 14.31
C PRO A 55 0.87 14.28 13.43
N GLY A 56 0.23 15.34 13.96
CA GLY A 56 -0.09 16.56 13.21
C GLY A 56 -1.56 16.62 12.76
N PHE A 57 -2.27 15.48 12.80
CA PHE A 57 -3.71 15.40 12.59
C PHE A 57 -4.35 14.64 13.74
N VAL A 58 -5.43 15.19 14.30
CA VAL A 58 -6.26 14.44 15.27
C VAL A 58 -6.99 13.32 14.55
N SER A 59 -7.53 13.61 13.37
CA SER A 59 -8.07 12.65 12.42
C SER A 59 -8.00 13.26 11.02
N ILE A 60 -7.70 12.45 10.01
CA ILE A 60 -7.72 12.84 8.60
C ILE A 60 -8.13 11.67 7.71
N LYS A 61 -8.84 11.95 6.61
CA LYS A 61 -9.20 10.93 5.63
C LYS A 61 -7.97 10.50 4.81
N GLY A 62 -7.85 9.21 4.51
CA GLY A 62 -6.74 8.65 3.72
C GLY A 62 -6.45 9.39 2.41
N PRO A 63 -7.45 9.58 1.53
CA PRO A 63 -7.28 10.33 0.28
C PRO A 63 -6.80 11.77 0.51
N GLU A 64 -7.31 12.43 1.55
CA GLU A 64 -6.96 13.82 1.84
C GLU A 64 -5.49 13.93 2.28
N LEU A 65 -5.04 13.05 3.17
CA LEU A 65 -3.65 13.02 3.60
C LEU A 65 -2.72 12.79 2.41
N MET A 66 -3.03 11.82 1.55
CA MET A 66 -2.18 11.52 0.40
C MET A 66 -2.17 12.60 -0.66
N LYS A 67 -3.29 13.32 -0.83
CA LYS A 67 -3.34 14.53 -1.66
C LYS A 67 -2.37 15.59 -1.13
N LYS A 68 -2.36 15.86 0.18
CA LYS A 68 -1.42 16.81 0.80
C LYS A 68 0.04 16.40 0.59
N PHE A 69 0.36 15.11 0.64
CA PHE A 69 1.70 14.59 0.36
C PHE A 69 2.13 14.87 -1.08
N LYS A 70 1.26 14.55 -2.05
CA LYS A 70 1.51 14.83 -3.47
C LYS A 70 1.70 16.32 -3.72
N GLU A 71 0.78 17.16 -3.22
CA GLU A 71 0.84 18.62 -3.36
C GLU A 71 2.15 19.18 -2.83
N SER A 72 2.58 18.72 -1.65
CA SER A 72 3.86 19.12 -1.05
C SER A 72 5.03 18.77 -1.97
N ALA A 73 5.07 17.58 -2.58
CA ALA A 73 6.18 17.23 -3.48
C ALA A 73 6.15 18.01 -4.79
N VAL A 74 4.97 18.14 -5.41
CA VAL A 74 4.78 18.80 -6.72
C VAL A 74 5.05 20.30 -6.64
N GLU A 75 4.64 20.97 -5.55
CA GLU A 75 4.88 22.41 -5.38
C GLU A 75 6.37 22.78 -5.37
N TYR A 76 7.23 21.88 -4.88
CA TYR A 76 8.68 22.06 -4.92
C TYR A 76 9.36 21.54 -6.22
N GLY A 77 8.58 21.13 -7.23
CA GLY A 77 9.08 20.78 -8.56
C GLY A 77 9.20 19.28 -8.85
N THR A 78 8.54 18.42 -8.08
CA THR A 78 8.49 16.98 -8.40
C THR A 78 7.65 16.76 -9.65
N GLU A 79 8.19 16.04 -10.62
CA GLU A 79 7.41 15.54 -11.76
C GLU A 79 6.68 14.25 -11.36
N THR A 80 5.45 14.07 -11.81
CA THR A 80 4.66 12.85 -11.56
C THR A 80 4.14 12.28 -12.86
N LYS A 81 4.23 10.97 -13.03
CA LYS A 81 3.70 10.26 -14.19
C LYS A 81 2.82 9.09 -13.76
N MET A 82 1.59 9.08 -14.27
CA MET A 82 0.69 7.95 -14.11
C MET A 82 1.05 6.88 -15.15
N ASP A 83 1.83 5.89 -14.74
CA ASP A 83 2.26 4.76 -15.57
C ASP A 83 2.68 3.59 -14.67
N GLU A 84 2.97 2.45 -15.27
CA GLU A 84 3.52 1.27 -14.60
C GLU A 84 4.93 1.00 -15.11
N VAL A 85 5.85 0.64 -14.21
CA VAL A 85 7.18 0.16 -14.59
C VAL A 85 7.12 -1.35 -14.78
N ASN A 86 7.54 -1.84 -15.95
CA ASN A 86 7.65 -3.29 -16.21
C ASN A 86 9.07 -3.82 -16.15
N LYS A 87 10.08 -2.94 -16.27
CA LYS A 87 11.49 -3.37 -16.28
C LYS A 87 12.39 -2.29 -15.70
N ILE A 88 13.34 -2.74 -14.89
CA ILE A 88 14.45 -1.94 -14.37
C ILE A 88 15.74 -2.66 -14.73
N GLU A 89 16.70 -1.96 -15.30
CA GLU A 89 18.00 -2.51 -15.70
C GLU A 89 19.12 -1.62 -15.18
N LYS A 90 20.15 -2.22 -14.59
CA LYS A 90 21.37 -1.50 -14.21
C LYS A 90 22.30 -1.44 -15.42
N ASN A 91 22.74 -0.24 -15.77
CA ASN A 91 23.67 0.03 -16.86
C ASN A 91 25.12 -0.14 -16.38
N GLU A 92 26.07 -0.32 -17.32
CA GLU A 92 27.50 -0.51 -17.03
C GLU A 92 28.12 0.67 -16.27
N ASP A 93 27.59 1.87 -16.48
CA ASP A 93 28.04 3.10 -15.87
C ASP A 93 27.45 3.36 -14.46
N ASN A 94 26.78 2.36 -13.88
CA ASN A 94 26.03 2.38 -12.62
C ASN A 94 24.76 3.26 -12.60
N THR A 95 24.27 3.73 -13.76
CA THR A 95 22.93 4.31 -13.88
C THR A 95 21.87 3.23 -14.09
N TYR A 96 20.60 3.63 -14.15
CA TYR A 96 19.46 2.74 -14.33
C TYR A 96 18.63 3.11 -15.55
N SER A 97 18.17 2.10 -16.29
CA SER A 97 17.16 2.21 -17.33
C SER A 97 15.81 1.71 -16.80
N ILE A 98 14.74 2.49 -17.00
CA ILE A 98 13.37 2.22 -16.53
C ILE A 98 12.44 2.18 -17.75
N ASN A 99 11.78 1.05 -17.97
CA ASN A 99 10.81 0.90 -19.06
C ASN A 99 9.39 0.98 -18.52
N LEU A 100 8.57 1.78 -19.19
CA LEU A 100 7.17 2.01 -18.84
C LEU A 100 6.23 1.18 -19.69
N THR A 101 5.14 0.71 -19.09
CA THR A 101 4.19 -0.21 -19.74
C THR A 101 3.25 0.51 -20.68
N TYR A 102 2.57 1.56 -20.22
CA TYR A 102 1.47 2.15 -20.99
C TYR A 102 1.96 3.18 -22.00
N SER A 103 2.93 4.02 -21.63
CA SER A 103 3.53 4.98 -22.57
C SER A 103 4.54 4.33 -23.53
N GLY A 104 5.14 3.20 -23.14
CA GLY A 104 6.25 2.59 -23.88
C GLY A 104 7.56 3.39 -23.79
N GLU A 105 7.63 4.42 -22.95
CA GLU A 105 8.83 5.22 -22.77
C GLU A 105 9.93 4.44 -22.04
N LYS A 106 11.18 4.80 -22.36
CA LYS A 106 12.37 4.35 -21.67
C LYS A 106 13.07 5.58 -21.09
N LEU A 107 13.24 5.59 -19.78
CA LEU A 107 13.85 6.68 -19.02
C LEU A 107 15.14 6.21 -18.36
N THR A 108 16.03 7.15 -18.08
CA THR A 108 17.28 6.87 -17.36
C THR A 108 17.38 7.66 -16.06
N ALA A 109 17.96 7.04 -15.02
CA ALA A 109 18.20 7.70 -13.76
C ALA A 109 19.54 7.36 -13.13
N THR A 110 20.11 8.30 -12.38
CA THR A 110 21.33 8.08 -11.59
C THR A 110 21.03 7.18 -10.39
N THR A 111 19.91 7.41 -9.72
CA THR A 111 19.42 6.60 -8.61
C THR A 111 17.95 6.23 -8.78
N VAL A 112 17.57 5.09 -8.20
CA VAL A 112 16.18 4.61 -8.22
C VAL A 112 15.74 4.28 -6.80
N LEU A 113 14.53 4.73 -6.43
CA LEU A 113 13.85 4.33 -5.20
C LEU A 113 12.67 3.41 -5.52
N LEU A 114 12.68 2.22 -4.93
CA LEU A 114 11.58 1.26 -4.95
C LEU A 114 10.63 1.54 -3.77
N ALA A 115 9.58 2.32 -4.00
CA ALA A 115 8.53 2.61 -3.03
C ALA A 115 7.25 1.80 -3.34
N LEU A 116 7.42 0.52 -3.68
CA LEU A 116 6.40 -0.32 -4.33
C LEU A 116 5.22 -0.69 -3.42
N GLY A 117 5.38 -0.49 -2.10
CA GLY A 117 4.37 -0.80 -1.09
C GLY A 117 3.93 -2.27 -1.11
N THR A 118 2.67 -2.48 -0.79
CA THR A 118 2.07 -3.81 -0.66
C THR A 118 0.78 -3.91 -1.49
N LYS A 119 0.43 -5.13 -1.87
CA LYS A 119 -0.85 -5.48 -2.51
C LYS A 119 -1.74 -6.27 -1.55
N ASN A 120 -3.05 -6.09 -1.66
CA ASN A 120 -4.01 -6.81 -0.83
C ASN A 120 -3.79 -8.32 -0.92
N ARG A 121 -3.73 -8.97 0.24
CA ARG A 121 -3.58 -10.42 0.33
C ARG A 121 -4.90 -11.07 -0.05
N LYS A 122 -4.85 -11.98 -1.01
CA LYS A 122 -6.02 -12.81 -1.36
C LYS A 122 -6.32 -13.78 -0.23
N LEU A 123 -7.60 -14.01 0.04
CA LEU A 123 -8.05 -14.98 1.03
C LEU A 123 -7.83 -16.42 0.55
N GLY A 124 -7.92 -16.65 -0.76
CA GLY A 124 -7.85 -17.97 -1.40
C GLY A 124 -9.15 -18.75 -1.29
N ALA A 125 -10.28 -18.10 -1.03
CA ALA A 125 -11.58 -18.76 -0.88
C ALA A 125 -12.22 -19.06 -2.23
N ILE A 126 -13.05 -20.11 -2.28
CA ILE A 126 -13.79 -20.49 -3.49
C ILE A 126 -14.71 -19.33 -3.87
N GLY A 127 -14.72 -18.96 -5.15
CA GLY A 127 -15.58 -17.88 -5.67
C GLY A 127 -15.05 -16.46 -5.43
N GLU A 128 -13.91 -16.27 -4.74
CA GLU A 128 -13.33 -14.94 -4.49
C GLU A 128 -13.12 -14.15 -5.78
N ASP A 129 -12.43 -14.73 -6.77
CA ASP A 129 -12.20 -14.09 -8.08
C ASP A 129 -13.50 -13.97 -8.92
N LYS A 130 -14.45 -14.91 -8.76
CA LYS A 130 -15.74 -14.90 -9.49
C LYS A 130 -16.58 -13.69 -9.06
N PHE A 131 -16.58 -13.39 -7.77
CA PHE A 131 -17.41 -12.34 -7.17
C PHE A 131 -16.64 -11.04 -6.89
N TYR A 132 -15.36 -10.97 -7.25
CA TYR A 132 -14.61 -9.72 -7.22
C TYR A 132 -15.31 -8.65 -8.07
N GLY A 133 -15.60 -7.49 -7.47
CA GLY A 133 -16.39 -6.42 -8.10
C GLY A 133 -17.89 -6.72 -8.27
N LYS A 134 -18.36 -7.88 -7.81
CA LYS A 134 -19.77 -8.32 -7.82
C LYS A 134 -20.28 -8.68 -6.42
N GLY A 135 -19.70 -8.05 -5.40
CA GLY A 135 -20.01 -8.26 -3.99
C GLY A 135 -18.79 -8.59 -3.13
N VAL A 136 -17.67 -9.02 -3.71
CA VAL A 136 -16.38 -9.16 -3.00
C VAL A 136 -15.46 -8.00 -3.36
N THR A 137 -14.86 -7.35 -2.36
CA THR A 137 -13.93 -6.23 -2.54
C THR A 137 -12.84 -6.22 -1.45
N TYR A 138 -11.79 -5.42 -1.66
CA TYR A 138 -10.70 -5.17 -0.72
C TYR A 138 -10.57 -3.68 -0.35
N CYS A 139 -11.59 -2.85 -0.65
CA CYS A 139 -11.58 -1.45 -0.27
C CYS A 139 -12.96 -1.04 0.28
N ALA A 140 -13.11 -1.06 1.60
CA ALA A 140 -14.34 -0.63 2.24
C ALA A 140 -14.71 0.81 1.90
N THR A 141 -13.76 1.73 1.97
CA THR A 141 -13.99 3.17 1.73
C THR A 141 -14.38 3.51 0.29
N CYS A 142 -13.83 2.78 -0.68
CA CYS A 142 -14.12 2.96 -2.10
C CYS A 142 -15.55 2.50 -2.42
N ASP A 143 -15.91 1.31 -1.96
CA ASP A 143 -17.11 0.62 -2.41
C ASP A 143 -18.28 0.70 -1.43
N GLY A 144 -18.05 1.11 -0.18
CA GLY A 144 -19.01 1.04 0.91
C GLY A 144 -20.35 1.71 0.60
N MET A 145 -20.33 2.83 -0.14
CA MET A 145 -21.56 3.53 -0.54
C MET A 145 -22.48 2.69 -1.44
N PHE A 146 -21.95 1.75 -2.24
CA PHE A 146 -22.77 0.82 -3.03
C PHE A 146 -23.50 -0.22 -2.17
N PHE A 147 -23.11 -0.36 -0.90
CA PHE A 147 -23.69 -1.26 0.08
C PHE A 147 -24.48 -0.54 1.18
N LYS A 148 -24.75 0.76 1.02
CA LYS A 148 -25.66 1.49 1.90
C LYS A 148 -26.99 0.74 2.01
N GLU A 149 -27.49 0.61 3.24
CA GLU A 149 -28.74 -0.09 3.58
C GLU A 149 -28.72 -1.62 3.31
N LYS A 150 -27.54 -2.21 3.07
CA LYS A 150 -27.37 -3.66 2.85
C LYS A 150 -26.66 -4.37 4.00
N ILE A 151 -26.76 -5.70 4.06
CA ILE A 151 -26.01 -6.50 5.04
C ILE A 151 -24.64 -6.83 4.46
N VAL A 152 -23.57 -6.60 5.22
CA VAL A 152 -22.20 -6.84 4.74
C VAL A 152 -21.37 -7.66 5.72
N GLY A 153 -20.33 -8.29 5.20
CA GLY A 153 -19.30 -8.99 5.97
C GLY A 153 -17.93 -8.34 5.81
N ILE A 154 -17.12 -8.35 6.85
CA ILE A 154 -15.70 -7.97 6.82
C ILE A 154 -14.89 -9.20 7.25
N VAL A 155 -13.86 -9.56 6.51
CA VAL A 155 -12.95 -10.67 6.85
C VAL A 155 -11.62 -10.10 7.31
N GLY A 156 -11.27 -10.28 8.58
CA GLY A 156 -10.00 -9.78 9.10
C GLY A 156 -10.01 -9.56 10.60
N ALA A 157 -8.87 -9.11 11.14
CA ALA A 157 -8.69 -8.96 12.58
C ALA A 157 -7.77 -7.81 12.99
N GLY A 158 -7.12 -7.14 12.04
CA GLY A 158 -6.24 -5.98 12.29
C GLY A 158 -7.01 -4.67 12.20
N ASP A 159 -6.27 -3.55 12.26
CA ASP A 159 -6.86 -2.20 12.23
C ASP A 159 -7.67 -1.95 10.96
N SER A 160 -7.19 -2.40 9.79
CA SER A 160 -7.92 -2.29 8.53
C SER A 160 -9.32 -2.93 8.61
N ALA A 161 -9.42 -4.12 9.19
CA ALA A 161 -10.70 -4.81 9.32
C ALA A 161 -11.64 -4.13 10.33
N VAL A 162 -11.10 -3.68 11.46
CA VAL A 162 -11.89 -3.04 12.52
C VAL A 162 -12.38 -1.66 12.08
N THR A 163 -11.52 -0.85 11.48
CA THR A 163 -11.88 0.47 10.93
C THR A 163 -12.87 0.35 9.76
N ALA A 164 -12.69 -0.63 8.87
CA ALA A 164 -13.66 -0.95 7.83
C ALA A 164 -15.03 -1.34 8.41
N ALA A 165 -15.07 -2.20 9.43
CA ALA A 165 -16.32 -2.59 10.08
C ALA A 165 -17.03 -1.39 10.72
N ILE A 166 -16.29 -0.50 11.39
CA ILE A 166 -16.82 0.74 11.98
C ILE A 166 -17.41 1.65 10.90
N TYR A 167 -16.70 1.86 9.79
CA TYR A 167 -17.20 2.65 8.67
C TYR A 167 -18.45 2.04 8.04
N MET A 168 -18.43 0.74 7.75
CA MET A 168 -19.58 0.05 7.17
C MET A 168 -20.79 0.08 8.13
N ALA A 169 -20.58 0.09 9.45
CA ALA A 169 -21.65 0.23 10.42
C ALA A 169 -22.35 1.60 10.39
N GLU A 170 -21.76 2.62 9.75
CA GLU A 170 -22.43 3.91 9.52
C GLU A 170 -23.34 3.88 8.29
N LEU A 171 -23.12 2.93 7.38
CA LEU A 171 -23.83 2.80 6.11
C LEU A 171 -24.84 1.65 6.10
N CYS A 172 -24.58 0.60 6.87
CA CYS A 172 -25.26 -0.69 6.80
C CYS A 172 -26.06 -0.97 8.08
N PRO A 173 -27.26 -1.56 7.96
CA PRO A 173 -28.05 -1.97 9.12
C PRO A 173 -27.41 -3.11 9.91
N LYS A 174 -26.54 -3.91 9.29
CA LYS A 174 -25.81 -5.00 9.94
C LYS A 174 -24.46 -5.25 9.28
N VAL A 175 -23.43 -5.44 10.09
CA VAL A 175 -22.07 -5.79 9.68
C VAL A 175 -21.61 -7.03 10.42
N TYR A 176 -21.24 -8.09 9.71
CA TYR A 176 -20.51 -9.22 10.28
C TYR A 176 -19.01 -8.94 10.24
N LEU A 177 -18.29 -9.14 11.35
CA LEU A 177 -16.83 -9.15 11.37
C LEU A 177 -16.32 -10.57 11.62
N PHE A 178 -15.85 -11.23 10.56
CA PHE A 178 -15.34 -12.60 10.63
C PHE A 178 -13.88 -12.61 11.06
N VAL A 179 -13.64 -13.15 12.26
CA VAL A 179 -12.32 -13.27 12.87
C VAL A 179 -11.93 -14.74 12.94
N ARG A 180 -10.83 -15.14 12.28
CA ARG A 180 -10.41 -16.54 12.20
C ARG A 180 -9.99 -17.18 13.54
N LYS A 181 -9.69 -16.35 14.55
CA LYS A 181 -9.27 -16.78 15.90
C LYS A 181 -10.28 -16.28 16.93
N ASP A 182 -9.97 -16.49 18.19
CA ASP A 182 -10.69 -16.02 19.38
C ASP A 182 -10.37 -14.58 19.77
N GLN A 183 -9.45 -13.92 19.08
CA GLN A 183 -9.01 -12.55 19.39
C GLN A 183 -8.71 -11.71 18.14
N MET A 184 -8.96 -10.40 18.27
CA MET A 184 -8.57 -9.38 17.30
C MET A 184 -7.17 -8.83 17.59
N ARG A 185 -6.43 -8.48 16.53
CA ARG A 185 -5.09 -7.87 16.57
C ARG A 185 -5.09 -6.35 16.54
N ALA A 186 -6.21 -5.74 16.18
CA ALA A 186 -6.35 -4.28 16.12
C ALA A 186 -5.94 -3.59 17.43
N GLU A 187 -5.56 -2.33 17.34
CA GLU A 187 -5.22 -1.46 18.46
C GLU A 187 -6.38 -1.41 19.47
N PRO A 188 -6.09 -1.26 20.78
CA PRO A 188 -7.11 -1.18 21.81
C PRO A 188 -8.17 -0.11 21.53
N ILE A 189 -7.77 1.07 21.05
CA ILE A 189 -8.69 2.18 20.78
C ILE A 189 -9.72 1.84 19.69
N TRP A 190 -9.31 1.10 18.66
CA TRP A 190 -10.22 0.66 17.59
C TRP A 190 -11.18 -0.42 18.09
N LYS A 191 -10.72 -1.32 18.97
CA LYS A 191 -11.58 -2.33 19.60
C LYS A 191 -12.66 -1.67 20.46
N GLU A 192 -12.30 -0.67 21.25
CA GLU A 192 -13.27 0.09 22.07
C GLU A 192 -14.34 0.76 21.22
N LYS A 193 -13.94 1.44 20.14
CA LYS A 193 -14.88 2.06 19.19
C LYS A 193 -15.78 1.04 18.51
N LEU A 194 -15.24 -0.13 18.15
CA LEU A 194 -16.02 -1.21 17.53
C LEU A 194 -17.08 -1.76 18.51
N LEU A 195 -16.71 -1.98 19.77
CA LEU A 195 -17.62 -2.49 20.80
C LEU A 195 -18.75 -1.50 21.14
N ALA A 196 -18.56 -0.20 20.85
CA ALA A 196 -19.60 0.81 21.00
C ALA A 196 -20.66 0.77 19.89
N LYS A 197 -20.43 0.07 18.78
CA LYS A 197 -21.40 -0.06 17.67
C LYS A 197 -22.35 -1.22 17.94
N THR A 198 -23.66 -0.98 17.89
CA THR A 198 -24.69 -1.99 18.19
C THR A 198 -25.05 -2.88 17.00
N ASN A 199 -24.65 -2.51 15.79
CA ASN A 199 -24.97 -3.19 14.53
C ASN A 199 -23.80 -3.98 13.94
N ILE A 200 -22.72 -4.16 14.71
CA ILE A 200 -21.59 -5.03 14.36
C ILE A 200 -21.70 -6.34 15.14
N GLU A 201 -21.72 -7.46 14.43
CA GLU A 201 -21.66 -8.81 15.00
C GLU A 201 -20.28 -9.41 14.74
N VAL A 202 -19.47 -9.57 15.79
CA VAL A 202 -18.15 -10.18 15.67
C VAL A 202 -18.30 -11.70 15.73
N VAL A 203 -17.91 -12.38 14.66
CA VAL A 203 -17.99 -13.83 14.51
C VAL A 203 -16.59 -14.43 14.65
N TYR A 204 -16.21 -14.77 15.89
CA TYR A 204 -14.93 -15.37 16.20
C TYR A 204 -14.79 -16.81 15.69
N ASN A 205 -13.56 -17.30 15.66
CA ASN A 205 -13.19 -18.65 15.22
C ASN A 205 -13.79 -19.04 13.86
N THR A 206 -13.97 -18.06 12.98
CA THR A 206 -14.66 -18.24 11.69
C THR A 206 -13.75 -17.82 10.55
N SER A 207 -13.47 -18.75 9.66
CA SER A 207 -12.77 -18.50 8.39
C SER A 207 -13.75 -18.72 7.24
N ILE A 208 -13.72 -17.85 6.24
CA ILE A 208 -14.56 -17.98 5.05
C ILE A 208 -13.90 -18.96 4.07
N LYS A 209 -14.66 -19.97 3.66
CA LYS A 209 -14.24 -21.00 2.70
C LYS A 209 -14.74 -20.69 1.29
N GLU A 210 -15.94 -20.14 1.17
CA GLU A 210 -16.60 -19.92 -0.11
C GLU A 210 -17.44 -18.64 -0.11
N PHE A 211 -17.37 -17.93 -1.23
CA PHE A 211 -18.27 -16.87 -1.64
C PHE A 211 -19.25 -17.45 -2.66
N ALA A 212 -20.55 -17.34 -2.41
CA ALA A 212 -21.57 -18.01 -3.22
C ALA A 212 -22.71 -17.07 -3.63
N GLY A 213 -23.32 -17.40 -4.77
CA GLY A 213 -24.42 -16.67 -5.41
C GLY A 213 -24.53 -16.99 -6.90
N ASP A 214 -25.55 -16.45 -7.56
CA ASP A 214 -25.72 -16.57 -9.02
C ASP A 214 -24.93 -15.49 -9.77
N LYS A 215 -25.53 -14.31 -9.94
CA LYS A 215 -24.95 -13.16 -10.68
C LYS A 215 -24.05 -12.27 -9.83
N LYS A 216 -24.33 -12.23 -8.53
CA LYS A 216 -23.63 -11.44 -7.51
C LYS A 216 -23.49 -12.28 -6.24
N LEU A 217 -22.69 -11.79 -5.29
CA LEU A 217 -22.61 -12.39 -3.97
C LEU A 217 -23.99 -12.34 -3.28
N GLU A 218 -24.37 -13.46 -2.66
CA GLU A 218 -25.61 -13.59 -1.88
C GLU A 218 -25.36 -14.18 -0.49
N LYS A 219 -24.27 -14.95 -0.34
CA LYS A 219 -23.85 -15.51 0.94
C LYS A 219 -22.36 -15.83 0.98
N VAL A 220 -21.85 -15.95 2.20
CA VAL A 220 -20.55 -16.59 2.46
C VAL A 220 -20.75 -17.87 3.26
N ILE A 221 -19.87 -18.84 3.03
CA ILE A 221 -19.86 -20.13 3.72
C ILE A 221 -18.54 -20.25 4.47
N SER A 222 -18.62 -20.50 5.78
CA SER A 222 -17.44 -20.71 6.61
C SER A 222 -16.84 -22.11 6.44
N THR A 223 -15.64 -22.31 6.98
CA THR A 223 -14.95 -23.61 6.95
C THR A 223 -15.69 -24.72 7.70
N ASP A 224 -16.50 -24.39 8.70
CA ASP A 224 -17.38 -25.32 9.43
C ASP A 224 -18.76 -25.50 8.78
N GLY A 225 -19.00 -24.88 7.61
CA GLY A 225 -20.21 -25.04 6.82
C GLY A 225 -21.38 -24.13 7.20
N LYS A 226 -21.19 -23.17 8.11
CA LYS A 226 -22.24 -22.17 8.41
C LYS A 226 -22.37 -21.19 7.24
N GLU A 227 -23.61 -20.83 6.95
CA GLU A 227 -23.94 -19.87 5.90
C GLU A 227 -24.33 -18.53 6.51
N PHE A 228 -23.85 -17.44 5.90
CA PHE A 228 -24.19 -16.08 6.28
C PHE A 228 -24.72 -15.35 5.05
N ILE A 229 -26.00 -14.95 5.09
CA ILE A 229 -26.63 -14.18 4.01
C ILE A 229 -26.18 -12.72 4.12
N LEU A 230 -25.61 -12.21 3.04
CA LEU A 230 -25.08 -10.85 2.94
C LEU A 230 -24.99 -10.42 1.48
N ASP A 231 -25.03 -9.11 1.26
CA ASP A 231 -24.97 -8.51 -0.07
C ASP A 231 -23.54 -8.20 -0.54
N GLY A 232 -22.61 -8.05 0.41
CA GLY A 232 -21.22 -7.66 0.15
C GLY A 232 -20.25 -8.16 1.21
N CYS A 233 -19.02 -8.49 0.81
CA CYS A 233 -17.97 -8.93 1.71
C CYS A 233 -16.64 -8.23 1.39
N PHE A 234 -16.03 -7.64 2.41
CA PHE A 234 -14.79 -6.88 2.33
C PHE A 234 -13.65 -7.68 2.96
N ILE A 235 -12.60 -7.94 2.20
CA ILE A 235 -11.45 -8.74 2.66
C ILE A 235 -10.35 -7.79 3.16
N GLU A 236 -10.12 -7.79 4.47
CA GLU A 236 -9.23 -6.87 5.20
C GLU A 236 -8.18 -7.69 6.01
N ILE A 237 -7.51 -8.63 5.34
CA ILE A 237 -6.59 -9.60 5.95
C ILE A 237 -5.11 -9.20 5.86
N GLY A 238 -4.86 -7.92 5.60
CA GLY A 238 -3.54 -7.35 5.37
C GLY A 238 -3.06 -7.52 3.93
N ALA A 239 -1.77 -7.27 3.73
CA ALA A 239 -1.18 -7.14 2.41
C ALA A 239 0.16 -7.89 2.33
N ASP A 240 0.58 -8.21 1.12
CA ASP A 240 1.87 -8.83 0.79
C ASP A 240 2.76 -7.81 0.04
N PRO A 241 4.09 -7.85 0.21
CA PRO A 241 4.99 -6.89 -0.44
C PRO A 241 4.94 -7.02 -1.96
N ASN A 242 4.88 -5.88 -2.66
CA ASN A 242 4.73 -5.84 -4.12
C ASN A 242 6.08 -5.93 -4.84
N THR A 243 6.72 -7.11 -4.82
CA THR A 243 8.09 -7.29 -5.34
C THR A 243 8.18 -8.03 -6.67
N ALA A 244 7.05 -8.22 -7.38
CA ALA A 244 7.00 -8.96 -8.65
C ALA A 244 7.86 -8.32 -9.76
N LEU A 245 7.91 -6.99 -9.80
CA LEU A 245 8.77 -6.22 -10.73
C LEU A 245 10.26 -6.60 -10.60
N LEU A 246 10.65 -7.15 -9.46
CA LEU A 246 12.04 -7.39 -9.10
C LEU A 246 12.46 -8.84 -9.28
N ASP A 247 11.59 -9.71 -9.79
CA ASP A 247 11.91 -11.13 -9.94
C ASP A 247 13.02 -11.37 -10.98
N SER A 248 13.22 -10.43 -11.90
CA SER A 248 14.38 -10.41 -12.82
C SER A 248 15.63 -9.73 -12.24
N PHE A 249 15.54 -9.12 -11.04
CA PHE A 249 16.63 -8.42 -10.37
C PHE A 249 17.15 -9.28 -9.21
N LYS A 250 18.48 -9.39 -9.06
CA LYS A 250 19.07 -10.09 -7.92
C LYS A 250 18.99 -9.20 -6.67
N ILE A 251 17.81 -9.18 -6.04
CA ILE A 251 17.53 -8.46 -4.80
C ILE A 251 17.27 -9.48 -3.72
N GLU A 252 17.97 -9.31 -2.59
CA GLU A 252 17.72 -10.11 -1.41
C GLU A 252 16.34 -9.78 -0.84
N LYS A 253 15.54 -10.83 -0.62
CA LYS A 253 14.23 -10.75 0.02
C LYS A 253 14.26 -11.62 1.26
N ASP A 254 13.58 -11.20 2.32
CA ASP A 254 13.42 -12.01 3.51
C ASP A 254 12.44 -13.18 3.29
N LYS A 255 12.13 -13.96 4.34
CA LYS A 255 11.18 -15.08 4.24
C LYS A 255 9.75 -14.64 3.91
N GLY A 256 9.39 -13.38 4.20
CA GLY A 256 8.09 -12.79 3.87
C GLY A 256 8.03 -12.18 2.47
N GLY A 257 9.15 -12.16 1.73
CA GLY A 257 9.24 -11.55 0.40
C GLY A 257 9.49 -10.05 0.43
N TYR A 258 9.78 -9.46 1.59
CA TYR A 258 10.13 -8.04 1.75
C TYR A 258 11.57 -7.80 1.31
N ILE A 259 11.82 -6.64 0.71
CA ILE A 259 13.16 -6.24 0.25
C ILE A 259 14.04 -5.98 1.47
N VAL A 260 15.19 -6.65 1.53
CA VAL A 260 16.18 -6.40 2.57
C VAL A 260 16.90 -5.09 2.26
N VAL A 261 16.89 -4.17 3.23
CA VAL A 261 17.56 -2.88 3.16
C VAL A 261 18.45 -2.67 4.39
N ASP A 262 19.50 -1.86 4.25
CA ASP A 262 20.30 -1.40 5.38
C ASP A 262 19.70 -0.14 6.05
N LYS A 263 20.43 0.43 7.02
CA LYS A 263 20.02 1.64 7.75
C LYS A 263 19.90 2.89 6.85
N GLU A 264 20.54 2.89 5.69
CA GLU A 264 20.50 3.97 4.69
C GLU A 264 19.38 3.72 3.67
N GLN A 265 18.58 2.67 3.86
CA GLN A 265 17.56 2.20 2.91
C GLN A 265 18.15 1.72 1.58
N ALA A 266 19.46 1.45 1.54
CA ALA A 266 20.14 0.94 0.36
C ALA A 266 19.88 -0.56 0.21
N ILE A 267 19.71 -1.01 -1.03
CA ILE A 267 19.61 -2.44 -1.33
C ILE A 267 21.04 -3.01 -1.43
N PRO A 268 21.41 -3.99 -0.60
CA PRO A 268 22.76 -4.56 -0.61
C PRO A 268 23.19 -5.01 -2.01
N ASN A 269 24.46 -4.79 -2.34
CA ASN A 269 25.08 -5.13 -3.63
C ASN A 269 24.48 -4.44 -4.88
N ASN A 270 23.55 -3.49 -4.71
CA ASN A 270 22.89 -2.79 -5.80
C ASN A 270 23.12 -1.27 -5.70
N ALA A 271 24.35 -0.83 -5.96
CA ALA A 271 24.72 0.59 -5.85
C ALA A 271 23.81 1.49 -6.71
N GLY A 272 23.25 2.53 -6.08
CA GLY A 272 22.30 3.47 -6.70
C GLY A 272 20.82 3.06 -6.57
N LEU A 273 20.54 1.88 -6.01
CA LEU A 273 19.18 1.37 -5.80
C LEU A 273 18.82 1.37 -4.31
N PHE A 274 17.68 1.97 -4.00
CA PHE A 274 17.14 2.11 -2.65
C PHE A 274 15.71 1.57 -2.61
N SER A 275 15.19 1.30 -1.41
CA SER A 275 13.81 0.86 -1.23
C SER A 275 13.23 1.47 0.05
N ALA A 276 11.94 1.80 0.07
CA ALA A 276 11.30 2.41 1.24
C ALA A 276 9.80 2.07 1.36
N GLY A 277 9.29 2.18 2.58
CA GLY A 277 7.91 1.89 2.95
C GLY A 277 7.66 0.39 3.14
N ASP A 278 6.39 0.02 3.13
CA ASP A 278 5.91 -1.32 3.50
C ASP A 278 6.45 -2.48 2.64
N VAL A 279 7.20 -2.20 1.57
CA VAL A 279 7.88 -3.23 0.77
C VAL A 279 9.18 -3.73 1.42
N THR A 280 9.68 -3.07 2.47
CA THR A 280 11.02 -3.31 3.03
C THR A 280 11.01 -3.95 4.41
N THR A 281 12.19 -4.38 4.85
CA THR A 281 12.47 -4.77 6.25
C THR A 281 12.80 -3.57 7.16
N GLY A 282 12.83 -2.35 6.63
CA GLY A 282 13.44 -1.15 7.24
C GLY A 282 12.83 -0.73 8.58
N SER A 283 11.56 -1.02 8.79
CA SER A 283 10.82 -0.69 10.02
C SER A 283 10.41 -1.92 10.82
N ASN A 284 11.18 -3.01 10.76
CA ASN A 284 10.86 -4.26 11.47
C ASN A 284 9.42 -4.74 11.14
N HIS A 285 9.03 -4.60 9.87
CA HIS A 285 7.69 -4.92 9.35
C HIS A 285 6.54 -4.13 10.00
N PHE A 286 6.83 -2.98 10.61
CA PHE A 286 5.82 -2.08 11.15
C PHE A 286 5.31 -1.14 10.05
N HIS A 287 4.27 -1.59 9.35
CA HIS A 287 3.65 -0.89 8.24
C HIS A 287 2.74 0.22 8.74
N GLN A 288 3.27 1.45 8.75
CA GLN A 288 2.56 2.65 9.16
C GLN A 288 2.94 3.80 8.24
N ILE A 289 2.06 4.79 8.11
CA ILE A 289 2.36 5.99 7.33
C ILE A 289 3.57 6.72 7.93
N ALA A 290 3.69 6.76 9.25
CA ALA A 290 4.81 7.39 9.93
C ALA A 290 6.16 6.72 9.64
N THR A 291 6.21 5.39 9.61
CA THR A 291 7.43 4.64 9.26
C THR A 291 7.77 4.80 7.78
N ALA A 292 6.78 4.72 6.89
CA ALA A 292 6.98 4.96 5.45
C ALA A 292 7.50 6.38 5.15
N VAL A 293 7.00 7.40 5.84
CA VAL A 293 7.52 8.78 5.77
C VAL A 293 8.98 8.84 6.21
N GLY A 294 9.29 8.23 7.36
CA GLY A 294 10.66 8.20 7.87
C GLY A 294 11.63 7.52 6.90
N GLU A 295 11.27 6.34 6.41
CA GLU A 295 12.07 5.59 5.42
C GLU A 295 12.24 6.40 4.13
N GLY A 296 11.18 7.00 3.58
CA GLY A 296 11.26 7.82 2.37
C GLY A 296 12.20 9.01 2.52
N ALA A 297 12.17 9.69 3.67
CA ALA A 297 13.08 10.79 3.97
C ALA A 297 14.55 10.32 4.06
N VAL A 298 14.79 9.18 4.72
CA VAL A 298 16.13 8.57 4.80
C VAL A 298 16.63 8.20 3.40
N SER A 299 15.82 7.54 2.57
CA SER A 299 16.19 7.17 1.21
C SER A 299 16.57 8.38 0.36
N ALA A 300 15.82 9.49 0.44
CA ALA A 300 16.14 10.70 -0.32
C ALA A 300 17.49 11.30 0.08
N ASN A 301 17.80 11.33 1.39
CA ASN A 301 19.10 11.75 1.87
C ASN A 301 20.22 10.80 1.40
N SER A 302 19.99 9.49 1.43
CA SER A 302 20.97 8.50 0.95
C SER A 302 21.22 8.60 -0.56
N MET A 303 20.18 8.80 -1.36
CA MET A 303 20.28 9.04 -2.81
C MET A 303 21.07 10.32 -3.10
N PHE A 304 20.79 11.42 -2.39
CA PHE A 304 21.57 12.65 -2.52
C PHE A 304 23.05 12.44 -2.21
N ASN A 305 23.37 11.77 -1.10
CA ASN A 305 24.75 11.48 -0.71
C ASN A 305 25.46 10.54 -1.69
N TYR A 306 24.73 9.62 -2.31
CA TYR A 306 25.24 8.78 -3.39
C TYR A 306 25.62 9.62 -4.60
N ILE A 307 24.71 10.48 -5.08
CA ILE A 307 24.92 11.34 -6.25
C ILE A 307 26.08 12.32 -6.05
N GLN A 308 26.27 12.86 -4.84
CA GLN A 308 27.42 13.74 -4.54
C GLN A 308 28.78 13.05 -4.69
N LYS A 309 28.82 11.72 -4.59
CA LYS A 309 30.03 10.90 -4.74
C LYS A 309 30.16 10.27 -6.13
N PHE A 310 29.12 10.39 -6.96
CA PHE A 310 28.99 9.78 -8.29
C PHE A 310 29.67 10.62 -9.36
#